data_AF-A0A4S1ENJ7-F1
#
_entry.id   AF-A0A4S1ENJ7-F1
#
_cell.length_a   1.000
_cell.length_b   1.000
_cell.length_c   1.000
_cell.angle_alpha   90.00
_cell.angle_beta   90.00
_cell.angle_gamma   90.00
#
_symmetry.space_group_name_H-M   'P 1'
#
loop_
_entity.id
_entity.type
_entity.pdbx_description
1 polymer ?
#
loop_
_entity_poly.entity_id
_entity_poly.type
_entity_poly.pdbx_seq_one_letter_code
_entity_poly.pdbx_strand_id
1 'polypeptide(L)'
;EGKGFCAGGDVEAWGAMSAADFQVQWVRYGHRVFDRLARLRQPTIAVLSGHALGGGLELAAACDFRVAETQVKLGFPETSIGVVPGWSGTQR
;
A
#
# COMPACT_ATOMS: atom_id res chain seq x y z
N GLU A 1 -16.43 -12.96 6.06
CA GLU A 1 -15.74 -12.39 4.88
C GLU A 1 -15.66 -10.88 5.02
N GLY A 2 -14.46 -10.31 4.95
CA GLY A 2 -14.24 -8.87 5.00
C GLY A 2 -14.30 -8.26 3.61
N LYS A 3 -14.99 -7.13 3.44
CA LYS A 3 -15.14 -6.47 2.13
C LYS A 3 -13.79 -5.99 1.53
N GLY A 4 -12.77 -5.80 2.37
CA GLY A 4 -11.45 -5.34 1.97
C GLY A 4 -10.34 -5.96 2.83
N PHE A 5 -9.18 -6.19 2.22
CA PHE A 5 -7.93 -6.46 2.93
C PHE A 5 -7.34 -5.14 3.42
N CYS A 6 -7.14 -4.19 2.50
CA CYS A 6 -6.68 -2.85 2.80
C CYS A 6 -7.00 -1.92 1.61
N ALA A 7 -7.63 -0.77 1.90
CA ALA A 7 -7.99 0.22 0.88
C ALA A 7 -6.85 1.23 0.56
N GLY A 8 -5.75 1.16 1.32
CA GLY A 8 -4.61 2.06 1.16
C GLY A 8 -4.56 3.18 2.20
N GLY A 9 -3.80 4.23 1.88
CA GLY A 9 -3.63 5.38 2.75
C GLY A 9 -4.90 6.23 2.85
N ASP A 10 -5.19 6.70 4.06
CA ASP A 10 -6.33 7.58 4.32
C ASP A 10 -6.12 8.96 3.67
N VAL A 11 -6.93 9.28 2.66
CA VAL A 11 -6.86 10.54 1.90
C VAL A 11 -7.14 11.76 2.78
N GLU A 12 -8.03 11.63 3.77
CA GLU A 12 -8.37 12.73 4.66
C GLU A 12 -7.20 13.07 5.58
N ALA A 13 -6.40 12.06 5.96
CA ALA A 13 -5.26 12.22 6.86
C ALA A 13 -4.13 13.07 6.25
N TRP A 14 -3.92 13.02 4.93
CA TRP A 14 -2.89 13.81 4.26
C TRP A 14 -3.41 14.94 3.38
N GLY A 15 -4.71 14.99 3.10
CA GLY A 15 -5.31 15.99 2.21
C GLY A 15 -5.10 17.45 2.65
N ALA A 16 -4.86 17.70 3.94
CA ALA A 16 -4.56 19.03 4.49
C ALA A 16 -3.05 19.35 4.57
N MET A 17 -2.17 18.41 4.22
CA MET A 17 -0.72 18.62 4.29
C MET A 17 -0.23 19.52 3.15
N SER A 18 0.82 20.30 3.43
CA SER A 18 1.59 20.92 2.34
C SER A 18 2.24 19.84 1.48
N ALA A 19 2.55 20.13 0.22
CA ALA A 19 3.23 19.17 -0.66
C ALA A 19 4.59 18.71 -0.08
N ALA A 20 5.30 19.60 0.62
CA ALA A 20 6.56 19.29 1.27
C ALA A 20 6.37 18.32 2.46
N ASP A 21 5.37 18.57 3.30
CA ASP A 21 5.06 17.71 4.44
C ASP A 21 4.52 16.36 3.98
N PHE A 22 3.65 16.34 2.96
CA PHE A 22 3.16 15.11 2.35
C PHE A 22 4.33 14.23 1.86
N GLN A 23 5.28 14.81 1.12
CA GLN A 23 6.44 14.05 0.67
C GLN A 23 7.26 13.51 1.86
N VAL A 24 7.63 14.36 2.82
CA VAL A 24 8.55 13.94 3.89
C VAL A 24 7.88 13.02 4.92
N GLN A 25 6.69 13.38 5.40
CA GLN A 25 6.02 12.72 6.51
C GLN A 25 5.14 11.55 6.09
N TRP A 26 4.58 11.58 4.88
CA TRP A 26 3.68 10.52 4.39
C TRP A 26 4.41 9.55 3.46
N VAL A 27 4.93 10.06 2.34
CA VAL A 27 5.50 9.23 1.28
C VAL A 27 6.82 8.58 1.71
N ARG A 28 7.82 9.38 2.12
CA ARG A 28 9.13 8.83 2.54
C ARG A 28 9.04 7.94 3.78
N TYR A 29 8.17 8.28 4.73
CA TYR A 29 7.98 7.48 5.93
C TYR A 29 7.37 6.12 5.58
N GLY A 30 6.23 6.10 4.87
CA GLY A 30 5.57 4.85 4.49
C GLY A 30 6.45 3.98 3.60
N HIS A 31 7.15 4.58 2.63
CA HIS A 31 8.13 3.88 1.80
C HIS A 31 9.20 3.18 2.66
N ARG A 32 9.78 3.88 3.65
CA ARG A 32 10.78 3.29 4.56
C ARG A 32 10.22 2.13 5.38
N VAL A 33 8.96 2.22 5.81
CA VAL A 33 8.30 1.14 6.56
C VAL A 33 8.11 -0.09 5.69
N PHE A 34 7.65 0.08 4.45
CA PHE A 34 7.41 -1.04 3.53
C PHE A 34 8.73 -1.67 3.05
N ASP A 35 9.77 -0.85 2.87
CA ASP A 35 11.12 -1.35 2.62
C ASP A 35 11.71 -2.16 3.77
N ARG A 36 11.37 -1.82 5.02
CA ARG A 36 11.76 -2.65 6.18
C ARG A 36 11.04 -3.98 6.18
N LEU A 37 9.74 -3.99 5.86
CA LEU A 37 8.95 -5.23 5.72
C LEU A 37 9.55 -6.14 4.64
N ALA A 38 9.83 -5.59 3.46
CA ALA A 38 10.39 -6.32 2.33
C ALA A 38 11.84 -6.80 2.52
N ARG A 39 12.53 -6.35 3.58
CA ARG A 39 13.90 -6.75 3.93
C ARG A 39 13.95 -7.60 5.20
N LEU A 40 12.81 -8.03 5.73
CA LEU A 40 12.81 -8.96 6.85
C LEU A 40 13.52 -10.26 6.48
N ARG A 41 14.14 -10.88 7.48
CA ARG A 41 14.82 -12.17 7.31
C ARG A 41 13.85 -13.33 7.39
N GLN A 42 12.68 -13.09 7.97
CA GLN A 42 11.59 -14.02 8.12
C GLN A 42 10.72 -13.97 6.85
N PRO A 43 10.22 -15.12 6.37
CA PRO A 43 9.27 -15.14 5.28
C PRO A 43 7.97 -14.45 5.69
N THR A 44 7.42 -13.63 4.79
CA THR A 44 6.21 -12.84 4.99
C THR A 44 5.13 -13.26 4.01
N ILE A 45 3.89 -13.38 4.49
CA ILE A 45 2.75 -13.82 3.69
C ILE A 45 1.61 -12.82 3.85
N ALA A 46 1.18 -12.21 2.75
CA ALA A 46 -0.05 -11.44 2.70
C ALA A 46 -1.22 -12.36 2.36
N VAL A 47 -2.14 -12.55 3.31
CA VAL A 47 -3.38 -13.32 3.13
C VAL A 47 -4.52 -12.36 2.79
N LEU A 48 -4.90 -12.34 1.52
CA LEU A 48 -5.87 -11.40 0.96
C LEU A 48 -7.25 -12.06 0.92
N SER A 49 -8.04 -11.84 1.97
CA SER A 49 -9.45 -12.27 2.05
C SER A 49 -10.44 -11.19 1.58
N GLY A 50 -9.94 -10.14 0.93
CA GLY A 50 -10.69 -8.97 0.51
C GLY A 50 -9.84 -8.08 -0.40
N HIS A 51 -10.45 -7.06 -1.03
CA HIS A 51 -9.76 -6.21 -2.00
C HIS A 51 -8.53 -5.49 -1.41
N ALA A 52 -7.44 -5.44 -2.17
CA ALA A 52 -6.21 -4.72 -1.81
C ALA A 52 -5.97 -3.61 -2.84
N LEU A 53 -6.16 -2.36 -2.41
CA LEU A 53 -6.12 -1.20 -3.29
C LEU A 53 -5.06 -0.20 -2.81
N GLY A 54 -4.41 0.46 -3.77
CA GLY A 54 -3.40 1.49 -3.54
C GLY A 54 -2.32 1.04 -2.56
N GLY A 55 -2.12 1.81 -1.48
CA GLY A 55 -1.21 1.45 -0.40
C GLY A 55 -1.42 0.05 0.23
N GLY A 56 -2.64 -0.51 0.14
CA GLY A 56 -2.92 -1.88 0.55
C GLY A 56 -2.33 -2.93 -0.37
N LEU A 57 -2.29 -2.66 -1.68
CA LEU A 57 -1.57 -3.47 -2.65
C LEU A 57 -0.05 -3.27 -2.51
N GLU A 58 0.42 -2.04 -2.24
CA GLU A 58 1.84 -1.78 -1.95
C GLU A 58 2.31 -2.59 -0.71
N LEU A 59 1.48 -2.67 0.33
CA LEU A 59 1.75 -3.49 1.52
C LEU A 59 1.82 -4.98 1.17
N ALA A 60 0.86 -5.50 0.40
CA ALA A 60 0.86 -6.89 -0.02
C ALA A 60 2.05 -7.22 -0.95
N ALA A 61 2.47 -6.27 -1.78
CA ALA A 61 3.63 -6.40 -2.67
C ALA A 61 4.97 -6.36 -1.90
N ALA A 62 5.01 -5.76 -0.72
CA ALA A 62 6.17 -5.79 0.15
C ALA A 62 6.39 -7.15 0.85
N CYS A 63 5.37 -8.01 0.92
CA CYS A 63 5.54 -9.38 1.43
C CYS A 63 6.25 -10.31 0.43
N ASP A 64 6.72 -11.48 0.86
CA ASP A 64 7.34 -12.47 -0.03
C ASP A 64 6.27 -13.22 -0.84
N PHE A 65 5.20 -13.66 -0.18
CA PHE A 65 4.10 -14.40 -0.78
C PHE A 65 2.78 -13.65 -0.64
N ARG A 66 1.91 -13.84 -1.64
CA ARG A 66 0.52 -13.36 -1.64
C ARG A 66 -0.39 -14.55 -1.90
N VAL A 67 -1.37 -14.74 -1.03
CA VAL A 67 -2.43 -15.75 -1.19
C VAL A 67 -3.75 -15.01 -1.20
N ALA A 68 -4.50 -15.12 -2.30
CA ALA A 68 -5.72 -14.35 -2.50
C ALA A 68 -6.91 -15.27 -2.77
N GLU A 69 -8.07 -14.90 -2.22
CA GLU A 69 -9.34 -15.48 -2.62
C GLU A 69 -9.70 -15.00 -4.04
N THR A 70 -10.46 -15.79 -4.80
CA THR A 70 -10.70 -15.57 -6.24
C THR A 70 -11.45 -14.27 -6.55
N GLN A 71 -12.24 -13.77 -5.61
CA GLN A 71 -13.00 -12.52 -5.75
C GLN A 71 -12.19 -11.26 -5.44
N VAL A 72 -10.94 -11.39 -4.95
CA VAL A 72 -10.11 -10.25 -4.60
C VAL A 72 -9.78 -9.42 -5.83
N LYS A 73 -10.03 -8.11 -5.73
CA LYS A 73 -9.57 -7.11 -6.70
C LYS A 73 -8.31 -6.46 -6.17
N LEU A 74 -7.34 -6.33 -7.06
CA LEU A 74 -6.06 -5.67 -6.83
C LEU A 74 -5.98 -4.47 -7.78
N GLY A 75 -5.47 -3.34 -7.32
CA GLY A 75 -5.22 -2.21 -8.22
C GLY A 75 -4.66 -0.98 -7.54
N PHE A 76 -4.13 -0.08 -8.36
CA PHE A 76 -3.60 1.23 -7.97
C PHE A 76 -4.54 2.35 -8.44
N PRO A 77 -5.50 2.81 -7.61
CA PRO A 77 -6.43 3.87 -7.97
C PRO A 77 -5.84 5.28 -7.80
N GLU A 78 -4.61 5.43 -7.32
CA GLU A 78 -3.97 6.73 -6.97
C GLU A 78 -4.05 7.78 -8.07
N THR A 79 -3.94 7.38 -9.33
CA THR A 79 -4.00 8.30 -10.47
C THR A 79 -5.36 8.99 -10.61
N SER A 80 -6.44 8.36 -10.12
CA SER A 80 -7.78 8.97 -10.11
C SER A 80 -7.91 10.17 -9.19
N ILE A 81 -7.02 10.30 -8.20
CA ILE A 81 -6.97 11.43 -7.26
C ILE A 81 -5.72 12.31 -7.49
N GLY A 82 -5.07 12.17 -8.65
CA GLY A 82 -3.95 13.03 -9.05
C GLY A 82 -2.61 12.70 -8.38
N VAL A 83 -2.48 11.51 -7.79
CA VAL A 83 -1.20 11.04 -7.21
C VAL A 83 -0.74 9.74 -7.86
N VAL A 84 0.42 9.24 -7.47
CA VAL A 84 0.98 7.96 -7.92
C VAL A 84 1.28 7.08 -6.70
N PRO A 85 1.45 5.75 -6.85
CA PRO A 85 1.83 4.88 -5.74
C PRO A 85 3.10 5.39 -5.04
N GLY A 86 3.00 5.60 -3.71
CA GLY A 86 4.00 6.34 -2.93
C GLY A 86 4.90 5.47 -2.06
N TRP A 87 4.52 4.23 -1.80
CA TRP A 87 5.18 3.30 -0.87
C TRP A 87 5.74 2.07 -1.61
N SER A 88 6.56 2.34 -2.63
CA SER A 88 7.22 1.37 -3.54
C SER A 88 6.37 0.76 -4.66
N GLY A 89 5.08 1.08 -4.81
CA GLY A 89 4.20 0.51 -5.84
C GLY A 89 4.62 0.83 -7.28
N THR A 90 5.46 1.84 -7.49
CA THR A 90 6.04 2.13 -8.81
C THR A 90 7.24 1.23 -9.16
N GLN A 91 7.77 0.47 -8.20
CA GLN A 91 9.00 -0.30 -8.33
C GLN A 91 8.82 -1.82 -8.15
N ARG A 92 7.79 -2.24 -7.39
CA ARG A 92 7.54 -3.64 -7.02
C ARG A 92 6.46 -4.28 -7.87
#